data_AF-A0A6P6HY69-F1
#
_entry.id   AF-A0A6P6HY69-F1
#
_cell.length_a   1.000
_cell.length_b   1.000
_cell.length_c   1.000
_cell.angle_alpha   90.00
_cell.angle_beta   90.00
_cell.angle_gamma   90.00
#
_symmetry.space_group_name_H-M   'P 1'
#
loop_
_entity.id
_entity.type
_entity.pdbx_description
1 polymer ?
#
loop_
_entity_poly.entity_id
_entity_poly.type
_entity_poly.pdbx_seq_one_letter_code
_entity_poly.pdbx_strand_id
1 'polypeptide(L)'
;MGENLSKKGRLPGLRVKYVFLLWLGIFVGSWLVYVHYSTYAELCRGHVCQVVICDQYRKGIISGSICQDLCNLHKVEWRACLSSVPGRQVYSGLWQGKEVTIKCGIEEGLNSKARSDAAPRQELVLFDKPTRGTSIKEFREMTLSFLKEDHASRLLGSCGDLYVTEGVPHGSWHGAALPPLLRPLLPSALHTALQQWLGPAWPWRAKIAIGLLEFVEELFHGAYGTFYMCETTLANVGYTAKYDFKMADLQQVAPEAAVRRFLRGRHCEHSADCTYGRDCRAPCDKLMRQCKGDLIQPNLAKVCELLRDYLLPGAPADLREELGKQLRTCTTLSGLASQVEAHHSLVLSHLKTLLWKKISNTKYS
;
A
#
# COMPACT_ATOMS: atom_id res chain seq x y z
N MET A 1 -42.20 -61.79 -42.42
CA MET A 1 -42.17 -62.03 -40.97
C MET A 1 -41.28 -60.97 -40.35
N GLY A 2 -41.89 -60.06 -39.59
CA GLY A 2 -41.27 -58.80 -39.18
C GLY A 2 -40.13 -58.96 -38.20
N GLU A 3 -39.10 -58.14 -38.43
CA GLU A 3 -38.03 -57.82 -37.49
C GLU A 3 -38.62 -57.27 -36.18
N ASN A 4 -38.13 -57.72 -35.04
CA ASN A 4 -38.30 -57.01 -33.78
C ASN A 4 -36.92 -56.66 -33.21
N LEU A 5 -36.56 -55.40 -33.40
CA LEU A 5 -35.48 -54.70 -32.72
C LEU A 5 -35.64 -54.84 -31.20
N SER A 6 -34.55 -55.23 -30.54
CA SER A 6 -34.31 -54.83 -29.16
C SER A 6 -32.86 -54.37 -29.01
N LYS A 7 -32.57 -53.15 -29.46
CA LYS A 7 -31.39 -52.40 -29.02
C LYS A 7 -31.80 -51.51 -27.86
N LYS A 8 -31.62 -52.05 -26.66
CA LYS A 8 -31.76 -51.37 -25.37
C LYS A 8 -30.71 -50.25 -25.29
N GLY A 9 -31.20 -49.00 -25.20
CA GLY A 9 -30.36 -47.80 -25.08
C GLY A 9 -29.50 -47.77 -23.82
N ARG A 10 -28.27 -47.27 -23.96
CA ARG A 10 -27.30 -46.81 -22.94
C ARG A 10 -26.11 -46.22 -23.74
N LEU A 11 -25.65 -44.98 -23.63
CA LEU A 11 -25.65 -43.97 -22.57
C LEU A 11 -25.54 -42.54 -23.16
N PRO A 12 -26.39 -41.57 -22.80
CA PRO A 12 -26.17 -40.14 -23.08
C PRO A 12 -25.55 -39.38 -21.89
N GLY A 13 -25.29 -40.05 -20.75
CA GLY A 13 -24.89 -39.38 -19.51
C GLY A 13 -23.49 -38.77 -19.52
N LEU A 14 -22.57 -39.30 -20.33
CA LEU A 14 -21.19 -38.79 -20.37
C LEU A 14 -21.09 -37.46 -21.13
N ARG A 15 -21.77 -37.33 -22.28
CA ARG A 15 -21.78 -36.10 -23.08
C ARG A 15 -22.43 -34.93 -22.34
N VAL A 16 -23.53 -35.17 -21.63
CA VAL A 16 -24.24 -34.12 -20.87
C VAL A 16 -23.38 -33.60 -19.71
N LYS A 17 -22.63 -34.48 -19.02
CA LYS A 17 -21.70 -34.06 -17.96
C LYS A 17 -20.59 -33.16 -18.49
N TYR A 18 -20.01 -33.48 -19.65
CA TYR A 18 -18.97 -32.63 -20.25
C TYR A 18 -19.52 -31.27 -20.72
N VAL A 19 -20.73 -31.23 -21.29
CA VAL A 19 -21.38 -29.97 -21.68
C VAL A 19 -21.68 -29.09 -20.46
N PHE A 20 -22.14 -29.68 -19.37
CA PHE A 20 -22.37 -28.96 -18.11
C PHE A 20 -21.07 -28.40 -17.51
N LEU A 21 -19.99 -29.18 -17.50
CA LEU A 21 -18.68 -28.72 -17.02
C LEU A 21 -18.10 -27.60 -17.89
N LEU A 22 -18.26 -27.67 -19.22
CA LEU A 22 -17.85 -26.62 -20.14
C LEU A 22 -18.64 -25.33 -19.90
N TRP A 23 -19.97 -25.43 -19.75
CA TRP A 23 -20.83 -24.29 -19.45
C TRP A 23 -20.50 -23.66 -18.10
N LEU A 24 -20.29 -24.47 -17.06
CA LEU A 24 -19.84 -24.01 -15.75
C LEU A 24 -18.48 -23.31 -15.84
N GLY A 25 -17.54 -23.86 -16.60
CA GLY A 25 -16.22 -23.26 -16.82
C GLY A 25 -16.31 -21.89 -17.50
N ILE A 26 -17.17 -21.74 -18.51
CA ILE A 26 -17.41 -20.45 -19.19
C ILE A 26 -18.08 -19.46 -18.23
N PHE A 27 -19.09 -19.89 -17.48
CA PHE A 27 -19.81 -19.03 -16.53
C PHE A 27 -18.88 -18.54 -15.42
N VAL A 28 -18.12 -19.44 -14.80
CA VAL A 28 -17.12 -19.09 -13.79
C VAL A 28 -16.04 -18.20 -14.41
N GLY A 29 -15.49 -18.56 -15.57
CA GLY A 29 -14.47 -17.75 -16.25
C GLY A 29 -14.96 -16.32 -16.57
N SER A 30 -16.17 -16.19 -17.09
CA SER A 30 -16.80 -14.89 -17.37
C SER A 30 -17.05 -14.10 -16.08
N TRP A 31 -17.52 -14.74 -15.02
CA TRP A 31 -17.68 -14.11 -13.71
C TRP A 31 -16.34 -13.66 -13.10
N LEU A 32 -15.27 -14.46 -13.20
CA LEU A 32 -13.92 -14.08 -12.77
C LEU A 32 -13.40 -12.85 -13.54
N VAL A 33 -13.59 -12.82 -14.86
CA VAL A 33 -13.22 -11.68 -15.70
C VAL A 33 -14.03 -10.45 -15.34
N TYR A 34 -15.34 -10.59 -15.13
CA TYR A 34 -16.23 -9.50 -14.74
C TYR A 34 -15.86 -8.92 -13.37
N VAL A 35 -15.62 -9.77 -12.37
CA VAL A 35 -15.22 -9.33 -11.03
C VAL A 35 -13.86 -8.64 -11.06
N HIS A 36 -12.89 -9.19 -11.80
CA HIS A 36 -11.58 -8.55 -11.95
C HIS A 36 -11.68 -7.19 -12.65
N TYR A 37 -12.47 -7.11 -13.72
CA TYR A 37 -12.71 -5.86 -14.46
C TYR A 37 -13.42 -4.82 -13.60
N SER A 38 -14.48 -5.21 -12.89
CA SER A 38 -15.22 -4.35 -11.97
C SER A 38 -14.34 -3.82 -10.85
N THR A 39 -13.50 -4.67 -10.25
CA THR A 39 -12.58 -4.27 -9.18
C THR A 39 -11.50 -3.31 -9.69
N TYR A 40 -10.99 -3.53 -10.92
CA TYR A 40 -10.02 -2.65 -11.56
C TYR A 40 -10.63 -1.28 -11.91
N ALA A 41 -11.85 -1.25 -12.41
CA ALA A 41 -12.57 -0.02 -12.74
C ALA A 41 -12.89 0.85 -11.51
N GLU A 42 -13.14 0.22 -10.35
CA GLU A 42 -13.37 0.91 -9.08
C GLU A 42 -12.09 1.52 -8.50
N LEU A 43 -10.93 0.85 -8.66
CA LEU A 43 -9.64 1.33 -8.12
C LEU A 43 -8.96 2.40 -9.00
N CYS A 44 -9.14 2.34 -10.31
CA CYS A 44 -8.32 3.06 -11.28
C CYS A 44 -9.10 4.16 -12.02
N ARG A 45 -9.44 5.26 -11.33
CA ARG A 45 -10.16 6.42 -11.92
C ARG A 45 -9.25 7.62 -12.25
N GLY A 46 -8.06 7.38 -12.81
CA GLY A 46 -7.05 8.40 -13.10
C GLY A 46 -7.53 9.48 -14.07
N HIS A 47 -8.39 9.10 -15.02
CA HIS A 47 -9.04 10.04 -15.92
C HIS A 47 -9.92 11.05 -15.18
N VAL A 48 -10.63 10.62 -14.12
CA VAL A 48 -11.44 11.52 -13.27
C VAL A 48 -10.52 12.50 -12.55
N CYS A 49 -9.41 12.00 -11.98
CA CYS A 49 -8.43 12.87 -11.34
C CYS A 49 -7.90 13.93 -12.33
N GLN A 50 -7.46 13.53 -13.53
CA GLN A 50 -6.93 14.46 -14.51
C GLN A 50 -7.97 15.53 -14.89
N VAL A 51 -9.22 15.15 -15.13
CA VAL A 51 -10.29 16.09 -15.48
C VAL A 51 -10.57 17.07 -14.34
N VAL A 52 -10.67 16.60 -13.09
CA VAL A 52 -10.94 17.46 -11.92
C VAL A 52 -9.80 18.45 -11.67
N ILE A 53 -8.56 17.98 -11.70
CA ILE A 53 -7.37 18.83 -11.50
C ILE A 53 -7.27 19.87 -12.62
N CYS A 54 -7.45 19.48 -13.87
CA CYS A 54 -7.36 20.41 -14.99
C CYS A 54 -8.51 21.42 -15.03
N ASP A 55 -9.71 21.06 -14.58
CA ASP A 55 -10.81 22.00 -14.41
C ASP A 55 -10.48 23.06 -13.34
N GLN A 56 -9.99 22.64 -12.17
CA GLN A 56 -9.58 23.57 -11.11
C GLN A 56 -8.42 24.49 -11.54
N TYR A 57 -7.46 23.97 -12.31
CA TYR A 57 -6.35 24.76 -12.84
C TYR A 57 -6.82 25.82 -13.84
N ARG A 58 -7.72 25.46 -14.77
CA ARG A 58 -8.30 26.40 -15.73
C ARG A 58 -9.14 27.49 -15.06
N LYS A 59 -9.76 27.16 -13.92
CA LYS A 59 -10.48 28.12 -13.07
C LYS A 59 -9.55 29.00 -12.21
N GLY A 60 -8.24 28.77 -12.25
CA GLY A 60 -7.25 29.51 -11.45
C GLY A 60 -7.32 29.23 -9.95
N ILE A 61 -7.94 28.11 -9.55
CA ILE A 61 -8.09 27.72 -8.13
C ILE A 61 -6.78 27.13 -7.61
N ILE A 62 -6.15 26.27 -8.43
CA ILE A 62 -4.90 25.58 -8.11
C ILE A 62 -3.79 26.01 -9.07
N SER A 63 -2.54 25.85 -8.61
CA SER A 63 -1.33 26.14 -9.39
C SER A 63 -0.29 25.06 -9.12
N GLY A 64 0.74 25.00 -9.97
CA GLY A 64 1.84 24.07 -9.79
C GLY A 64 2.75 23.94 -11.01
N SER A 65 3.94 23.39 -10.82
CA SER A 65 4.98 23.29 -11.86
C SER A 65 4.61 22.39 -13.02
N ILE A 66 3.76 21.37 -12.79
CA ILE A 66 3.36 20.43 -13.84
C ILE A 66 1.99 20.73 -14.43
N CYS A 67 1.21 21.69 -13.89
CA CYS A 67 -0.15 21.95 -14.36
C CYS A 67 -0.21 22.29 -15.86
N GLN A 68 0.73 23.09 -16.35
CA GLN A 68 0.82 23.44 -17.77
C GLN A 68 1.10 22.21 -18.64
N ASP A 69 2.05 21.38 -18.23
CA ASP A 69 2.44 20.16 -18.92
C ASP A 69 1.34 19.09 -18.90
N LEU A 70 0.56 19.02 -17.82
CA LEU A 70 -0.52 18.06 -17.61
C LEU A 70 -1.81 18.43 -18.37
N CYS A 71 -2.23 19.70 -18.30
CA CYS A 71 -3.58 20.12 -18.68
C CYS A 71 -3.68 20.84 -20.02
N ASN A 72 -2.57 21.48 -20.46
CA ASN A 72 -2.52 22.24 -21.70
C ASN A 72 -1.65 21.53 -22.73
N LEU A 73 -0.40 21.19 -22.36
CA LEU A 73 0.56 20.59 -23.30
C LEU A 73 0.45 19.05 -23.42
N HIS A 74 -0.28 18.40 -22.51
CA HIS A 74 -0.48 16.94 -22.49
C HIS A 74 0.83 16.13 -22.59
N LYS A 75 1.90 16.61 -21.96
CA LYS A 75 3.23 15.97 -21.92
C LYS A 75 3.37 14.91 -20.83
N VAL A 76 2.34 14.75 -20.00
CA VAL A 76 2.30 13.76 -18.91
C VAL A 76 1.49 12.56 -19.39
N GLU A 77 2.15 11.45 -19.64
CA GLU A 77 1.53 10.21 -20.07
C GLU A 77 1.19 9.33 -18.86
N TRP A 78 -0.04 8.85 -18.81
CA TRP A 78 -0.50 7.89 -17.81
C TRP A 78 -0.40 6.47 -18.37
N ARG A 79 0.22 5.56 -17.63
CA ARG A 79 0.43 4.15 -18.03
C ARG A 79 -0.34 3.21 -17.10
N ALA A 80 0.36 2.37 -16.35
CA ALA A 80 -0.27 1.33 -15.53
C ALA A 80 -0.80 1.91 -14.21
N CYS A 81 -1.99 1.47 -13.80
CA CYS A 81 -2.55 1.76 -12.49
C CYS A 81 -1.89 0.89 -11.42
N LEU A 82 -1.40 1.52 -10.36
CA LEU A 82 -0.72 0.90 -9.22
C LEU A 82 -1.46 1.16 -7.89
N SER A 83 -2.70 1.68 -7.94
CA SER A 83 -3.46 2.04 -6.74
C SER A 83 -3.84 0.80 -5.91
N SER A 84 -3.77 0.94 -4.59
CA SER A 84 -4.24 -0.04 -3.59
C SER A 84 -5.56 0.35 -2.92
N VAL A 85 -6.02 1.61 -3.07
CA VAL A 85 -7.13 2.21 -2.32
C VAL A 85 -7.93 3.17 -3.22
N PRO A 86 -9.28 3.12 -3.25
CA PRO A 86 -10.09 3.89 -4.21
C PRO A 86 -9.96 5.43 -4.11
N GLY A 87 -9.76 5.97 -2.91
CA GLY A 87 -9.59 7.43 -2.69
C GLY A 87 -8.17 7.97 -3.00
N ARG A 88 -7.20 7.08 -3.24
CA ARG A 88 -5.80 7.45 -3.51
C ARG A 88 -5.26 6.72 -4.70
N GLN A 89 -5.00 7.47 -5.75
CA GLN A 89 -4.65 6.91 -7.03
C GLN A 89 -3.18 7.06 -7.32
N VAL A 90 -2.56 5.93 -7.69
CA VAL A 90 -1.15 5.84 -8.04
C VAL A 90 -1.05 5.25 -9.42
N TYR A 91 -0.28 5.89 -10.29
CA TYR A 91 -0.08 5.50 -11.67
C TYR A 91 1.39 5.58 -12.03
N SER A 92 1.87 4.65 -12.86
CA SER A 92 3.11 4.85 -13.59
C SER A 92 2.87 5.75 -14.80
N GLY A 93 3.90 6.46 -15.24
CA GLY A 93 3.78 7.38 -16.36
C GLY A 93 5.12 7.81 -16.95
N LEU A 94 5.04 8.64 -17.99
CA LEU A 94 6.18 9.37 -18.52
C LEU A 94 5.96 10.87 -18.40
N TRP A 95 7.00 11.59 -18.00
CA TRP A 95 7.03 13.04 -18.08
C TRP A 95 8.44 13.49 -18.48
N GLN A 96 8.52 14.33 -19.52
CA GLN A 96 9.79 14.81 -20.09
C GLN A 96 10.76 13.67 -20.46
N GLY A 97 10.23 12.55 -20.97
CA GLY A 97 11.02 11.37 -21.34
C GLY A 97 11.58 10.56 -20.16
N LYS A 98 11.19 10.87 -18.92
CA LYS A 98 11.57 10.12 -17.71
C LYS A 98 10.39 9.31 -17.19
N GLU A 99 10.69 8.12 -16.66
CA GLU A 99 9.69 7.35 -15.92
C GLU A 99 9.36 8.02 -14.61
N VAL A 100 8.07 8.17 -14.35
CA VAL A 100 7.55 8.88 -13.19
C VAL A 100 6.41 8.12 -12.54
N THR A 101 6.22 8.37 -11.24
CA THR A 101 5.04 7.92 -10.51
C THR A 101 4.11 9.10 -10.30
N ILE A 102 2.91 9.02 -10.84
CA ILE A 102 1.87 10.04 -10.74
C ILE A 102 0.93 9.65 -9.60
N LYS A 103 0.72 10.57 -8.67
CA LYS A 103 -0.13 10.34 -7.49
C LYS A 103 -1.17 11.42 -7.38
N CYS A 104 -2.39 11.00 -7.09
CA CYS A 104 -3.55 11.87 -7.00
C CYS A 104 -4.48 11.44 -5.87
N GLY A 105 -4.87 12.38 -5.03
CA GLY A 105 -5.98 12.19 -4.09
C GLY A 105 -7.29 12.60 -4.75
N ILE A 106 -8.27 11.70 -4.78
CA ILE A 106 -9.64 12.08 -5.09
C ILE A 106 -10.33 12.25 -3.73
N GLU A 107 -10.54 13.49 -3.30
CA GLU A 107 -11.41 13.73 -2.16
C GLU A 107 -12.84 13.30 -2.55
N GLU A 108 -13.46 12.41 -1.79
CA GLU A 108 -14.86 11.98 -1.97
C GLU A 108 -15.83 13.10 -1.54
N GLY A 109 -15.65 14.30 -2.08
CA GLY A 109 -16.36 15.52 -1.69
C GLY A 109 -17.67 15.79 -2.45
N LEU A 110 -18.21 14.85 -3.24
CA LEU A 110 -19.31 15.18 -4.18
C LEU A 110 -20.56 14.28 -4.14
N ASN A 111 -20.73 13.39 -3.16
CA ASN A 111 -21.96 12.57 -3.05
C ASN A 111 -22.73 12.70 -1.72
N SER A 112 -22.45 13.68 -0.86
CA SER A 112 -23.14 13.84 0.44
C SER A 112 -24.26 14.88 0.47
N LYS A 113 -24.63 15.53 -0.65
CA LYS A 113 -25.74 16.50 -0.66
C LYS A 113 -27.15 15.90 -0.77
N ALA A 114 -27.32 14.59 -0.59
CA ALA A 114 -28.63 13.95 -0.66
C ALA A 114 -28.88 12.90 0.45
N ARG A 115 -28.63 13.23 1.73
CA ARG A 115 -29.49 12.78 2.84
C ARG A 115 -29.21 13.59 4.09
N SER A 116 -30.26 14.20 4.65
CA SER A 116 -30.20 15.09 5.81
C SER A 116 -30.04 14.32 7.12
N ASP A 117 -29.47 15.03 8.10
CA ASP A 117 -29.49 14.85 9.56
C ASP A 117 -28.70 13.70 10.19
N ALA A 118 -27.37 13.82 10.14
CA ALA A 118 -26.45 13.36 11.20
C ALA A 118 -25.20 14.25 11.19
N ALA A 119 -24.64 14.55 12.37
CA ALA A 119 -23.54 15.49 12.60
C ALA A 119 -22.40 15.44 11.55
N PRO A 120 -21.81 16.59 11.17
CA PRO A 120 -20.90 16.67 10.03
C PRO A 120 -19.67 15.79 10.26
N ARG A 121 -19.52 14.77 9.41
CA ARG A 121 -18.28 14.00 9.26
C ARG A 121 -17.17 14.95 8.80
N GLN A 122 -16.42 15.47 9.76
CA GLN A 122 -15.23 16.27 9.48
C GLN A 122 -14.09 15.31 9.20
N GLU A 123 -13.89 15.00 7.92
CA GLU A 123 -12.69 14.35 7.41
C GLU A 123 -11.54 15.36 7.52
N LEU A 124 -10.90 15.39 8.70
CA LEU A 124 -9.76 16.27 8.94
C LEU A 124 -8.51 15.69 8.29
N VAL A 125 -8.26 16.21 7.09
CA VAL A 125 -6.97 16.20 6.43
C VAL A 125 -5.93 16.74 7.41
N LEU A 126 -4.90 15.92 7.61
CA LEU A 126 -3.65 16.25 8.26
C LEU A 126 -3.04 17.47 7.56
N PHE A 127 -3.07 18.61 8.27
CA PHE A 127 -2.96 19.99 7.75
C PHE A 127 -4.18 20.38 6.91
N ASP A 128 -4.76 21.56 7.15
CA ASP A 128 -5.61 22.19 6.13
C ASP A 128 -4.75 22.24 4.87
N LYS A 129 -4.95 21.33 3.93
CA LYS A 129 -4.46 21.52 2.58
C LYS A 129 -5.22 22.74 2.11
N PRO A 130 -4.59 23.91 1.99
CA PRO A 130 -5.29 25.01 1.41
C PRO A 130 -5.51 24.62 -0.04
N THR A 131 -6.76 24.62 -0.47
CA THR A 131 -7.14 24.43 -1.88
C THR A 131 -6.60 25.54 -2.79
N ARG A 132 -5.85 26.50 -2.22
CA ARG A 132 -5.21 27.65 -2.85
C ARG A 132 -3.73 27.75 -2.47
N GLY A 133 -2.84 27.79 -3.47
CA GLY A 133 -1.44 28.22 -3.31
C GLY A 133 -0.38 27.12 -3.11
N THR A 134 0.88 27.56 -2.94
CA THR A 134 2.13 26.79 -2.98
C THR A 134 2.40 25.86 -1.78
N SER A 135 1.52 25.78 -0.79
CA SER A 135 1.86 25.13 0.49
C SER A 135 1.95 23.59 0.43
N ILE A 136 1.28 22.93 -0.53
CA ILE A 136 1.41 21.48 -0.71
C ILE A 136 2.83 21.09 -1.16
N LYS A 137 3.49 21.99 -1.91
CA LYS A 137 4.88 21.85 -2.32
C LYS A 137 5.79 22.04 -1.10
N GLU A 138 5.55 23.06 -0.28
CA GLU A 138 6.33 23.34 0.93
C GLU A 138 6.19 22.25 2.00
N PHE A 139 4.98 21.77 2.29
CA PHE A 139 4.76 20.69 3.25
C PHE A 139 5.43 19.38 2.81
N ARG A 140 5.37 19.08 1.51
CA ARG A 140 6.01 17.88 0.96
C ARG A 140 7.51 18.03 0.79
N GLU A 141 8.02 19.20 0.39
CA GLU A 141 9.46 19.51 0.42
C GLU A 141 9.98 19.42 1.84
N MET A 142 9.22 19.91 2.83
CA MET A 142 9.53 19.75 4.25
C MET A 142 9.55 18.26 4.64
N THR A 143 8.52 17.48 4.28
CA THR A 143 8.46 16.03 4.55
C THR A 143 9.59 15.25 3.87
N LEU A 144 9.91 15.62 2.63
CA LEU A 144 11.01 15.03 1.85
C LEU A 144 12.38 15.47 2.36
N SER A 145 12.51 16.67 2.92
CA SER A 145 13.73 17.13 3.58
C SER A 145 13.95 16.48 4.95
N PHE A 146 12.88 16.03 5.60
CA PHE A 146 12.96 15.29 6.87
C PHE A 146 13.40 13.85 6.69
N LEU A 147 12.94 13.23 5.61
CA LEU A 147 13.36 11.89 5.24
C LEU A 147 14.71 12.00 4.53
N LYS A 148 15.64 11.08 4.78
CA LYS A 148 16.84 11.08 3.95
C LYS A 148 16.40 10.93 2.49
N GLU A 149 17.01 11.73 1.60
CA GLU A 149 16.84 11.63 0.15
C GLU A 149 16.99 10.18 -0.36
N ASP A 150 17.68 9.32 0.41
CA ASP A 150 17.87 7.92 0.13
C ASP A 150 16.61 7.05 0.25
N HIS A 151 15.66 7.32 1.17
CA HIS A 151 14.50 6.44 1.37
C HIS A 151 13.20 6.98 0.77
N ALA A 152 13.17 8.24 0.34
CA ALA A 152 12.03 8.85 -0.34
C ALA A 152 12.25 8.97 -1.85
N SER A 153 11.17 8.93 -2.63
CA SER A 153 11.20 9.29 -4.05
C SER A 153 11.22 10.81 -4.21
N ARG A 154 12.16 11.34 -4.98
CA ARG A 154 12.28 12.77 -5.23
C ARG A 154 11.02 13.33 -5.92
N LEU A 155 10.49 14.43 -5.39
CA LEU A 155 9.41 15.19 -6.01
C LEU A 155 9.93 15.91 -7.26
N LEU A 156 9.29 15.67 -8.41
CA LEU A 156 9.65 16.31 -9.66
C LEU A 156 8.72 17.49 -9.98
N GLY A 157 7.45 17.41 -9.58
CA GLY A 157 6.50 18.50 -9.76
C GLY A 157 5.14 18.23 -9.12
N SER A 158 4.31 19.28 -9.05
CA SER A 158 2.96 19.23 -8.48
C SER A 158 1.98 20.09 -9.27
N CYS A 159 0.69 19.76 -9.16
CA CYS A 159 -0.46 20.51 -9.66
C CYS A 159 -1.65 20.31 -8.71
N GLY A 160 -1.87 21.25 -7.79
CA GLY A 160 -2.83 21.07 -6.70
C GLY A 160 -2.52 19.80 -5.89
N ASP A 161 -3.51 18.92 -5.76
CA ASP A 161 -3.36 17.64 -5.06
C ASP A 161 -2.62 16.55 -5.84
N LEU A 162 -2.45 16.72 -7.16
CA LEU A 162 -1.68 15.84 -8.00
C LEU A 162 -0.20 16.18 -7.92
N TYR A 163 0.65 15.17 -7.87
CA TYR A 163 2.09 15.34 -7.89
C TYR A 163 2.78 14.14 -8.51
N VAL A 164 4.00 14.40 -8.94
CA VAL A 164 4.81 13.47 -9.71
C VAL A 164 6.16 13.31 -9.04
N THR A 165 6.52 12.07 -8.75
CA THR A 165 7.84 11.71 -8.24
C THR A 165 8.62 10.94 -9.29
N GLU A 166 9.92 10.78 -9.07
CA GLU A 166 10.71 9.85 -9.86
C GLU A 166 10.09 8.45 -9.86
N GLY A 167 10.17 7.77 -11.00
CA GLY A 167 9.72 6.39 -11.14
C GLY A 167 10.57 5.50 -10.26
N VAL A 168 9.92 4.68 -9.42
CA VAL A 168 10.61 3.59 -8.74
C VAL A 168 10.64 2.42 -9.72
N PRO A 169 11.82 1.97 -10.18
CA PRO A 169 11.92 1.01 -11.28
C PRO A 169 11.26 -0.34 -10.96
N HIS A 170 11.19 -0.72 -9.68
CA HIS A 170 10.55 -1.95 -9.25
C HIS A 170 9.74 -1.76 -7.96
N GLY A 171 8.44 -2.04 -8.00
CA GLY A 171 7.62 -2.23 -6.81
C GLY A 171 7.68 -3.68 -6.33
N SER A 172 7.58 -3.93 -5.02
CA SER A 172 7.66 -5.27 -4.41
C SER A 172 6.64 -6.30 -4.95
N TRP A 173 5.67 -5.90 -5.77
CA TRP A 173 4.69 -6.84 -6.33
C TRP A 173 4.04 -6.38 -7.65
N HIS A 174 4.83 -6.16 -8.71
CA HIS A 174 4.28 -6.03 -10.06
C HIS A 174 4.54 -7.25 -10.98
N GLY A 175 5.22 -8.28 -10.47
CA GLY A 175 5.38 -9.58 -11.14
C GLY A 175 4.42 -10.62 -10.58
N ALA A 176 3.24 -10.76 -11.17
CA ALA A 176 2.28 -11.85 -10.96
C ALA A 176 1.67 -11.99 -9.55
N ALA A 177 0.79 -11.06 -9.16
CA ALA A 177 -0.31 -11.47 -8.28
C ALA A 177 -1.24 -12.38 -9.11
N LEU A 178 -1.24 -13.68 -8.83
CA LEU A 178 -2.33 -14.55 -9.26
C LEU A 178 -3.66 -13.88 -8.86
N PRO A 179 -4.68 -13.88 -9.74
CA PRO A 179 -6.01 -13.39 -9.44
C PRO A 179 -6.47 -13.86 -8.04
N PRO A 180 -7.08 -13.01 -7.20
CA PRO A 180 -7.44 -13.34 -5.82
C PRO A 180 -8.27 -14.63 -5.70
N LEU A 181 -9.03 -14.94 -6.76
CA LEU A 181 -9.90 -16.10 -6.88
C LEU A 181 -9.14 -17.42 -7.12
N LEU A 182 -7.88 -17.36 -7.56
CA LEU A 182 -6.98 -18.51 -7.72
C LEU A 182 -6.14 -18.78 -6.47
N ARG A 183 -6.05 -17.83 -5.52
CA ARG A 183 -5.37 -18.03 -4.22
C ARG A 183 -5.89 -19.23 -3.40
N PRO A 184 -7.21 -19.48 -3.31
CA PRO A 184 -7.70 -20.64 -2.54
C PRO A 184 -7.55 -21.99 -3.25
N LEU A 185 -7.32 -22.00 -4.58
CA LEU A 185 -7.13 -23.24 -5.34
C LEU A 185 -5.67 -23.72 -5.40
N LEU A 186 -4.71 -22.87 -5.02
CA LEU A 186 -3.29 -23.19 -5.10
C LEU A 186 -2.75 -23.67 -3.73
N PRO A 187 -2.07 -24.82 -3.66
CA PRO A 187 -1.38 -25.23 -2.44
C PRO A 187 -0.39 -24.14 -1.97
N SER A 188 -0.33 -23.87 -0.66
CA SER A 188 0.57 -22.86 -0.07
C SER A 188 2.06 -23.09 -0.42
N ALA A 189 2.45 -24.36 -0.63
CA ALA A 189 3.77 -24.72 -1.14
C ALA A 189 4.04 -24.19 -2.56
N LEU A 190 3.04 -24.20 -3.45
CA LEU A 190 3.17 -23.70 -4.83
C LEU A 190 3.25 -22.17 -4.85
N HIS A 191 2.52 -21.49 -3.96
CA HIS A 191 2.61 -20.03 -3.81
C HIS A 191 4.00 -19.59 -3.33
N THR A 192 4.57 -20.34 -2.37
CA THR A 192 5.92 -20.09 -1.84
C THR A 192 6.98 -20.31 -2.92
N ALA A 193 6.84 -21.37 -3.72
CA ALA A 193 7.73 -21.67 -4.84
C ALA A 193 7.61 -20.61 -5.97
N LEU A 194 6.39 -20.21 -6.32
CA LEU A 194 6.15 -19.21 -7.37
C LEU A 194 6.72 -17.84 -6.99
N GLN A 195 6.54 -17.44 -5.73
CA GLN A 195 7.09 -16.20 -5.18
C GLN A 195 8.62 -16.22 -5.07
N GLN A 196 9.21 -17.40 -4.83
CA GLN A 196 10.67 -17.60 -4.87
C GLN A 196 11.25 -17.55 -6.29
N TRP A 197 10.44 -17.91 -7.30
CA TRP A 197 10.85 -17.90 -8.71
C TRP A 197 10.64 -16.54 -9.41
N LEU A 198 9.61 -15.77 -9.03
CA LEU A 198 9.27 -14.49 -9.67
C LEU A 198 9.76 -13.26 -8.87
N GLY A 199 10.13 -13.44 -7.61
CA GLY A 199 10.66 -12.38 -6.75
C GLY A 199 12.20 -12.31 -6.76
N PRO A 200 12.78 -11.21 -6.24
CA PRO A 200 14.22 -11.09 -6.14
C PRO A 200 14.80 -12.14 -5.17
N ALA A 201 16.04 -12.56 -5.41
CA ALA A 201 16.74 -13.51 -4.56
C ALA A 201 16.77 -13.01 -3.10
N TRP A 202 16.82 -13.95 -2.15
CA TRP A 202 16.71 -13.65 -0.72
C TRP A 202 17.68 -12.54 -0.23
N PRO A 203 18.96 -12.47 -0.66
CA PRO A 203 19.87 -11.41 -0.23
C PRO A 203 19.37 -9.99 -0.58
N TRP A 204 18.75 -9.83 -1.75
CA TRP A 204 18.18 -8.56 -2.18
C TRP A 204 16.92 -8.20 -1.39
N ARG A 205 16.08 -9.20 -1.05
CA ARG A 205 14.94 -9.01 -0.14
C ARG A 205 15.41 -8.54 1.24
N ALA A 206 16.50 -9.11 1.75
CA ALA A 206 17.11 -8.69 2.99
C ALA A 206 17.67 -7.25 2.91
N LYS A 207 18.34 -6.89 1.81
CA LYS A 207 18.81 -5.51 1.58
C LYS A 207 17.67 -4.49 1.60
N ILE A 208 16.57 -4.76 0.89
CA ILE A 208 15.37 -3.90 0.91
C ILE A 208 14.79 -3.80 2.33
N ALA A 209 14.71 -4.93 3.05
CA ALA A 209 14.18 -4.95 4.41
C ALA A 209 15.03 -4.13 5.40
N ILE A 210 16.36 -4.14 5.25
CA ILE A 210 17.25 -3.28 6.05
C ILE A 210 16.92 -1.81 5.80
N GLY A 211 16.79 -1.39 4.54
CA GLY A 211 16.42 0.00 4.21
C GLY A 211 15.04 0.39 4.74
N LEU A 212 14.06 -0.52 4.75
CA LEU A 212 12.76 -0.29 5.38
C LEU A 212 12.88 -0.12 6.92
N LEU A 213 13.72 -0.92 7.58
CA LEU A 213 13.96 -0.80 9.03
C LEU A 213 14.68 0.51 9.37
N GLU A 214 15.64 0.95 8.55
CA GLU A 214 16.29 2.26 8.68
C GLU A 214 15.28 3.41 8.53
N PHE A 215 14.41 3.32 7.53
CA PHE A 215 13.33 4.30 7.35
C PHE A 215 12.42 4.39 8.58
N VAL A 216 12.04 3.24 9.17
CA VAL A 216 11.24 3.21 10.41
C VAL A 216 11.98 3.90 11.56
N GLU A 217 13.29 3.69 11.71
CA GLU A 217 14.11 4.34 12.73
C GLU A 217 14.13 5.87 12.58
N GLU A 218 14.20 6.37 11.34
CA GLU A 218 14.15 7.80 11.01
C GLU A 218 12.81 8.44 11.40
N LEU A 219 11.70 7.73 11.22
CA LEU A 219 10.36 8.22 11.62
C LEU A 219 10.18 8.38 13.14
N PHE A 220 10.99 7.67 13.94
CA PHE A 220 10.95 7.74 15.40
C PHE A 220 11.89 8.81 15.99
N HIS A 221 13.07 9.03 15.40
CA HIS A 221 14.12 9.89 15.97
C HIS A 221 14.25 11.27 15.28
N GLY A 222 13.22 11.72 14.56
CA GLY A 222 13.25 12.99 13.84
C GLY A 222 13.20 14.22 14.77
N ALA A 223 13.92 15.29 14.39
CA ALA A 223 13.92 16.58 15.11
C ALA A 223 12.55 17.29 15.18
N TYR A 224 11.54 16.77 14.48
CA TYR A 224 10.21 17.36 14.31
C TYR A 224 9.08 16.51 14.94
N GLY A 225 9.44 15.54 15.77
CA GLY A 225 8.50 14.67 16.49
C GLY A 225 8.26 13.32 15.79
N THR A 226 7.32 12.55 16.33
CA THR A 226 7.05 11.17 15.90
C THR A 226 6.08 11.12 14.72
N PHE A 227 6.39 10.25 13.75
CA PHE A 227 5.54 9.97 12.61
C PHE A 227 5.04 8.52 12.65
N TYR A 228 3.83 8.30 12.13
CA TYR A 228 3.19 6.99 12.02
C TYR A 228 2.99 6.60 10.56
N MET A 229 3.34 5.37 10.21
CA MET A 229 3.04 4.76 8.91
C MET A 229 1.65 4.13 8.97
N CYS A 230 0.61 4.77 8.44
CA CYS A 230 -0.79 4.34 8.57
C CYS A 230 -1.34 3.48 7.42
N GLU A 231 -0.43 2.98 6.58
CA GLU A 231 -0.69 1.92 5.60
C GLU A 231 0.60 1.13 5.29
N THR A 232 0.85 0.08 6.07
CA THR A 232 2.00 -0.83 5.89
C THR A 232 1.61 -2.01 5.01
N THR A 233 1.85 -1.90 3.72
CA THR A 233 1.65 -2.99 2.75
C THR A 233 2.86 -3.14 1.83
N LEU A 234 3.07 -4.32 1.27
CA LEU A 234 4.15 -4.54 0.28
C LEU A 234 3.96 -3.66 -0.97
N ALA A 235 2.73 -3.25 -1.28
CA ALA A 235 2.46 -2.33 -2.38
C ALA A 235 3.13 -0.96 -2.18
N ASN A 236 3.34 -0.56 -0.92
CA ASN A 236 4.00 0.71 -0.58
C ASN A 236 5.53 0.58 -0.46
N VAL A 237 6.08 -0.63 -0.62
CA VAL A 237 7.52 -0.92 -0.57
C VAL A 237 8.07 -0.95 -2.00
N GLY A 238 8.81 0.09 -2.35
CA GLY A 238 9.54 0.20 -3.62
C GLY A 238 11.05 -0.03 -3.44
N TYR A 239 11.74 -0.28 -4.55
CA TYR A 239 13.20 -0.35 -4.54
C TYR A 239 13.83 0.07 -5.89
N THR A 240 15.09 0.51 -5.83
CA THR A 240 15.89 0.90 -6.99
C THR A 240 16.39 -0.33 -7.76
N ALA A 241 16.98 -0.15 -8.96
CA ALA A 241 17.63 -1.24 -9.70
C ALA A 241 18.80 -1.90 -8.90
N LYS A 242 19.33 -1.19 -7.90
CA LYS A 242 20.37 -1.69 -6.97
C LYS A 242 19.78 -2.30 -5.70
N TYR A 243 18.46 -2.48 -5.62
CA TYR A 243 17.73 -3.00 -4.46
C TYR A 243 17.84 -2.12 -3.20
N ASP A 244 18.00 -0.81 -3.38
CA ASP A 244 17.90 0.15 -2.28
C ASP A 244 16.43 0.48 -2.04
N PHE A 245 15.99 0.47 -0.79
CA PHE A 245 14.59 0.72 -0.42
C PHE A 245 14.17 2.15 -0.77
N LYS A 246 12.97 2.29 -1.33
CA LYS A 246 12.28 3.55 -1.56
C LYS A 246 10.83 3.43 -1.12
N MET A 247 10.38 4.33 -0.26
CA MET A 247 8.97 4.39 0.12
C MET A 247 8.14 4.84 -1.09
N ALA A 248 7.28 3.95 -1.58
CA ALA A 248 6.53 4.21 -2.79
C ALA A 248 5.47 5.29 -2.57
N ASP A 249 4.91 5.44 -1.38
CA ASP A 249 4.01 6.56 -1.05
C ASP A 249 4.11 7.11 0.37
N LEU A 250 4.58 8.36 0.47
CA LEU A 250 4.72 9.10 1.72
C LEU A 250 3.42 9.69 2.26
N GLN A 251 2.33 9.73 1.47
CA GLN A 251 1.03 10.15 2.02
C GLN A 251 0.51 9.22 3.13
N GLN A 252 1.09 8.02 3.21
CA GLN A 252 0.78 7.04 4.23
C GLN A 252 1.48 7.34 5.55
N VAL A 253 2.39 8.31 5.58
CA VAL A 253 3.09 8.74 6.79
C VAL A 253 2.39 9.98 7.34
N ALA A 254 1.99 9.92 8.60
CA ALA A 254 1.28 11.00 9.30
C ALA A 254 2.00 11.36 10.60
N PRO A 255 2.23 12.65 10.91
CA PRO A 255 2.71 13.06 12.22
C PRO A 255 1.70 12.72 13.30
N GLU A 256 2.22 12.39 14.48
CA GLU A 256 1.45 12.04 15.68
C GLU A 256 0.37 13.08 16.01
N ALA A 257 0.68 14.37 15.86
CA ALA A 257 -0.24 15.46 16.17
C ALA A 257 -1.56 15.37 15.39
N ALA A 258 -1.54 14.94 14.13
CA ALA A 258 -2.76 14.84 13.35
C ALA A 258 -3.55 13.57 13.62
N VAL A 259 -2.86 12.46 13.86
CA VAL A 259 -3.52 11.22 14.31
C VAL A 259 -4.23 11.48 15.63
N ARG A 260 -3.56 12.14 16.59
CA ARG A 260 -4.17 12.57 17.86
C ARG A 260 -5.34 13.52 17.66
N ARG A 261 -5.22 14.49 16.75
CA ARG A 261 -6.31 15.44 16.42
C ARG A 261 -7.53 14.73 15.84
N PHE A 262 -7.33 13.75 14.95
CA PHE A 262 -8.40 12.96 14.35
C PHE A 262 -9.15 12.10 15.36
N LEU A 263 -8.43 11.56 16.35
CA LEU A 263 -9.00 10.69 17.39
C LEU A 263 -9.67 11.48 18.52
N ARG A 264 -9.19 12.69 18.81
CA ARG A 264 -9.66 13.51 19.94
C ARG A 264 -11.17 13.74 19.87
N GLY A 265 -11.87 13.31 20.92
CA GLY A 265 -13.31 13.52 21.10
C GLY A 265 -14.19 12.68 20.17
N ARG A 266 -13.61 11.76 19.38
CA ARG A 266 -14.38 10.88 18.50
C ARG A 266 -15.05 9.78 19.32
N HIS A 267 -16.36 9.61 19.10
CA HIS A 267 -17.14 8.54 19.71
C HIS A 267 -16.76 7.19 19.12
N CYS A 268 -16.74 6.14 19.93
CA CYS A 268 -16.45 4.78 19.50
C CYS A 268 -17.20 3.74 20.34
N GLU A 269 -17.51 2.60 19.73
CA GLU A 269 -17.98 1.39 20.41
C GLU A 269 -16.87 0.33 20.43
N HIS A 270 -16.10 0.27 19.34
CA HIS A 270 -14.99 -0.64 19.16
C HIS A 270 -13.72 0.12 18.79
N SER A 271 -12.55 -0.44 19.12
CA SER A 271 -11.26 0.15 18.70
C SER A 271 -11.11 0.23 17.18
N ALA A 272 -11.90 -0.54 16.40
CA ALA A 272 -11.94 -0.42 14.95
C ALA A 272 -12.43 0.96 14.47
N ASP A 273 -13.31 1.61 15.24
CA ASP A 273 -13.86 2.95 14.94
C ASP A 273 -12.80 4.05 15.10
N CYS A 274 -11.75 3.74 15.87
CA CYS A 274 -10.61 4.60 16.16
C CYS A 274 -9.42 4.30 15.24
N THR A 275 -9.68 4.06 13.96
CA THR A 275 -8.64 3.79 12.96
C THR A 275 -8.42 5.02 12.08
N TYR A 276 -7.20 5.58 12.10
CA TYR A 276 -6.75 6.56 11.14
C TYR A 276 -6.07 5.86 9.95
N GLY A 277 -6.37 6.29 8.72
CA GLY A 277 -5.91 5.59 7.52
C GLY A 277 -6.42 4.15 7.49
N ARG A 278 -5.53 3.19 7.23
CA ARG A 278 -5.90 1.76 7.14
C ARG A 278 -5.54 0.96 8.38
N ASP A 279 -4.44 1.29 9.07
CA ASP A 279 -3.89 0.46 10.15
C ASP A 279 -3.39 1.23 11.39
N CYS A 280 -3.55 2.56 11.47
CA CYS A 280 -3.26 3.31 12.69
C CYS A 280 -4.45 3.27 13.64
N ARG A 281 -4.53 2.18 14.42
CA ARG A 281 -5.62 1.94 15.36
C ARG A 281 -5.28 2.40 16.78
N ALA A 282 -6.18 3.17 17.38
CA ALA A 282 -6.14 3.54 18.79
C ALA A 282 -7.18 2.74 19.62
N PRO A 283 -6.99 2.59 20.94
CA PRO A 283 -7.96 1.92 21.78
C PRO A 283 -9.19 2.81 22.01
N CYS A 284 -10.37 2.18 21.94
CA CYS A 284 -11.62 2.81 22.36
C CYS A 284 -11.77 2.70 23.89
N ASP A 285 -11.94 3.82 24.57
CA ASP A 285 -12.30 3.82 25.99
C ASP A 285 -13.78 3.45 26.13
N LYS A 286 -14.06 2.25 26.66
CA LYS A 286 -15.44 1.74 26.79
C LYS A 286 -16.27 2.51 27.81
N LEU A 287 -15.64 3.17 28.77
CA LEU A 287 -16.35 3.95 29.80
C LEU A 287 -16.76 5.30 29.23
N MET A 288 -15.80 6.00 28.60
CA MET A 288 -16.04 7.32 28.02
C MET A 288 -16.67 7.26 26.63
N ARG A 289 -16.71 6.07 26.01
CA ARG A 289 -17.05 5.83 24.60
C ARG A 289 -16.32 6.78 23.66
N GLN A 290 -15.02 6.99 23.92
CA GLN A 290 -14.17 7.92 23.18
C GLN A 290 -12.84 7.28 22.80
N CYS A 291 -12.33 7.63 21.63
CA CYS A 291 -11.01 7.20 21.18
C CYS A 291 -9.90 7.83 22.02
N LYS A 292 -8.92 7.04 22.42
CA LYS A 292 -7.68 7.55 23.01
C LYS A 292 -6.73 8.09 21.93
N GLY A 293 -5.75 8.90 22.35
CA GLY A 293 -4.78 9.52 21.44
C GLY A 293 -3.58 8.65 21.08
N ASP A 294 -3.34 7.55 21.80
CA ASP A 294 -2.15 6.71 21.63
C ASP A 294 -2.48 5.45 20.83
N LEU A 295 -1.61 5.13 19.88
CA LEU A 295 -1.80 3.98 19.00
C LEU A 295 -1.48 2.66 19.72
N ILE A 296 -2.25 1.61 19.38
CA ILE A 296 -2.07 0.27 19.94
C ILE A 296 -0.73 -0.32 19.47
N GLN A 297 -0.43 -0.18 18.18
CA GLN A 297 0.74 -0.76 17.54
C GLN A 297 1.70 0.32 17.02
N PRO A 298 3.01 0.22 17.33
CA PRO A 298 4.03 1.10 16.77
C PRO A 298 4.37 0.71 15.32
N ASN A 299 5.02 1.62 14.57
CA ASN A 299 5.45 1.35 13.18
C ASN A 299 6.31 0.09 13.07
N LEU A 300 7.23 -0.12 14.01
CA LEU A 300 8.14 -1.25 14.01
C LEU A 300 7.40 -2.60 14.10
N ALA A 301 6.36 -2.69 14.93
CA ALA A 301 5.55 -3.91 15.03
C ALA A 301 4.87 -4.26 13.69
N LYS A 302 4.28 -3.25 13.04
CA LYS A 302 3.60 -3.39 11.74
C LYS A 302 4.58 -3.78 10.63
N VAL A 303 5.75 -3.16 10.60
CA VAL A 303 6.80 -3.51 9.64
C VAL A 303 7.36 -4.92 9.90
N CYS A 304 7.50 -5.34 11.15
CA CYS A 304 7.94 -6.70 11.45
C CYS A 304 6.92 -7.77 11.05
N GLU A 305 5.62 -7.46 11.13
CA GLU A 305 4.57 -8.33 10.61
C GLU A 305 4.69 -8.49 9.09
N LEU A 306 4.89 -7.38 8.38
CA LEU A 306 5.15 -7.35 6.94
C LEU A 306 6.41 -8.15 6.57
N LEU A 307 7.52 -7.94 7.31
CA LEU A 307 8.80 -8.58 7.07
C LEU A 307 8.80 -10.07 7.39
N ARG A 308 7.94 -10.54 8.30
CA ARG A 308 7.77 -11.98 8.57
C ARG A 308 7.35 -12.73 7.32
N ASP A 309 6.33 -12.22 6.64
CA ASP A 309 5.82 -12.85 5.42
C ASP A 309 6.75 -12.59 4.22
N TYR A 310 7.51 -11.49 4.27
CA TYR A 310 8.45 -11.10 3.22
C TYR A 310 9.88 -11.64 3.36
N LEU A 311 10.33 -12.17 4.50
CA LEU A 311 11.71 -12.65 4.66
C LEU A 311 11.80 -14.14 4.98
N LEU A 312 10.84 -14.71 5.69
CA LEU A 312 10.88 -16.13 6.06
C LEU A 312 10.80 -17.08 4.85
N PRO A 313 9.99 -16.80 3.82
CA PRO A 313 9.99 -17.62 2.61
C PRO A 313 11.34 -17.55 1.89
N GLY A 314 12.01 -18.69 1.71
CA GLY A 314 13.33 -18.75 1.07
C GLY A 314 14.51 -18.31 1.95
N ALA A 315 14.29 -18.10 3.26
CA ALA A 315 15.38 -17.79 4.19
C ALA A 315 16.37 -18.96 4.33
N PRO A 316 17.68 -18.67 4.42
CA PRO A 316 18.70 -19.66 4.74
C PRO A 316 18.39 -20.40 6.04
N ALA A 317 18.59 -21.72 6.06
CA ALA A 317 18.19 -22.58 7.19
C ALA A 317 18.84 -22.16 8.51
N ASP A 318 20.09 -21.70 8.47
CA ASP A 318 20.85 -21.23 9.62
C ASP A 318 20.31 -19.93 10.24
N LEU A 319 19.62 -19.09 9.46
CA LEU A 319 19.08 -17.81 9.91
C LEU A 319 17.57 -17.90 10.22
N ARG A 320 16.85 -18.80 9.56
CA ARG A 320 15.39 -18.83 9.55
C ARG A 320 14.76 -18.91 10.94
N GLU A 321 15.31 -19.72 11.84
CA GLU A 321 14.77 -19.85 13.20
C GLU A 321 14.97 -18.58 14.03
N GLU A 322 16.20 -18.05 14.06
CA GLU A 322 16.53 -16.85 14.84
C GLU A 322 15.78 -15.63 14.29
N LEU A 323 15.77 -15.44 12.96
CA LEU A 323 15.01 -14.37 12.32
C LEU A 323 13.51 -14.49 12.62
N GLY A 324 12.95 -15.70 12.55
CA GLY A 324 11.55 -15.93 12.89
C GLY A 324 11.22 -15.62 14.34
N LYS A 325 12.12 -15.94 15.28
CA LYS A 325 11.98 -15.59 16.70
C LYS A 325 12.00 -14.07 16.91
N GLN A 326 12.99 -13.39 16.34
CA GLN A 326 13.11 -11.92 16.48
C GLN A 326 11.92 -11.18 15.86
N LEU A 327 11.46 -11.60 14.67
CA LEU A 327 10.28 -11.00 14.04
C LEU A 327 9.01 -11.21 14.86
N ARG A 328 8.82 -12.38 15.49
CA ARG A 328 7.69 -12.61 16.41
C ARG A 328 7.73 -11.69 17.62
N THR A 329 8.87 -11.58 18.29
CA THR A 329 9.06 -10.65 19.41
C THR A 329 8.76 -9.21 18.98
N CYS A 330 9.24 -8.82 17.80
CA CYS A 330 8.99 -7.50 17.24
C CYS A 330 7.50 -7.23 16.98
N THR A 331 6.72 -8.21 16.50
CA THR A 331 5.27 -8.04 16.30
C THR A 331 4.47 -7.86 17.59
N THR A 332 5.02 -8.29 18.73
CA THR A 332 4.36 -8.13 20.05
C THR A 332 4.61 -6.79 20.71
N LEU A 333 5.41 -5.91 20.08
CA LEU A 333 5.65 -4.57 20.58
C LEU A 333 4.34 -3.76 20.62
N SER A 334 4.13 -3.01 21.71
CA SER A 334 2.92 -2.23 21.93
C SER A 334 3.26 -0.78 22.24
N GLY A 335 2.40 0.15 21.82
CA GLY A 335 2.61 1.59 21.99
C GLY A 335 2.23 2.15 23.37
N LEU A 336 1.72 1.32 24.29
CA LEU A 336 1.05 1.80 25.51
C LEU A 336 1.96 2.10 26.71
N ALA A 337 3.28 1.90 26.62
CA ALA A 337 4.19 2.03 27.76
C ALA A 337 5.34 3.00 27.49
N SER A 338 5.72 3.78 28.50
CA SER A 338 6.83 4.75 28.45
C SER A 338 8.24 4.11 28.49
N GLN A 339 8.35 2.79 28.71
CA GLN A 339 9.61 2.02 28.64
C GLN A 339 9.92 1.47 27.23
N VAL A 340 9.12 1.87 26.23
CA VAL A 340 9.03 1.19 24.94
C VAL A 340 10.11 1.63 23.94
N GLU A 341 10.65 2.85 24.06
CA GLU A 341 11.66 3.37 23.13
C GLU A 341 12.99 2.60 23.17
N ALA A 342 13.51 2.28 24.36
CA ALA A 342 14.76 1.52 24.50
C ALA A 342 14.61 0.08 23.97
N HIS A 343 13.45 -0.55 24.20
CA HIS A 343 13.19 -1.89 23.71
C HIS A 343 13.01 -1.92 22.18
N HIS A 344 12.38 -0.88 21.61
CA HIS A 344 12.24 -0.71 20.16
C HIS A 344 13.61 -0.58 19.48
N SER A 345 14.48 0.29 19.97
CA SER A 345 15.80 0.52 19.38
C SER A 345 16.68 -0.73 19.46
N LEU A 346 16.57 -1.52 20.55
CA LEU A 346 17.29 -2.79 20.68
C LEU A 346 16.83 -3.84 19.66
N VAL A 347 15.51 -4.05 19.53
CA VAL A 347 14.93 -5.02 18.60
C VAL A 347 15.26 -4.64 17.15
N LEU A 348 15.14 -3.36 16.81
CA LEU A 348 15.47 -2.83 15.48
C LEU A 348 16.95 -3.04 15.17
N SER A 349 17.86 -2.67 16.07
CA SER A 349 19.30 -2.87 15.90
C SER A 349 19.67 -4.35 15.75
N HIS A 350 19.06 -5.23 16.54
CA HIS A 350 19.31 -6.66 16.44
C HIS A 350 18.83 -7.25 15.09
N LEU A 351 17.65 -6.86 14.60
CA LEU A 351 17.16 -7.28 13.29
C LEU A 351 18.08 -6.80 12.15
N LYS A 352 18.50 -5.53 12.17
CA LYS A 352 19.43 -4.98 11.17
C LYS A 352 20.76 -5.74 11.16
N THR A 353 21.35 -6.00 12.34
CA THR A 353 22.64 -6.69 12.44
C THR A 353 22.57 -8.15 11.99
N LEU A 354 21.47 -8.86 12.30
CA LEU A 354 21.24 -10.23 11.82
C LEU A 354 21.17 -10.28 10.28
N LEU A 355 20.40 -9.37 9.66
CA LEU A 355 20.27 -9.31 8.21
C LEU A 355 21.60 -8.90 7.56
N TRP A 356 22.26 -7.86 8.09
CA TRP A 356 23.53 -7.35 7.59
C TRP A 356 24.62 -8.42 7.60
N LYS A 357 24.79 -9.13 8.72
CA LYS A 357 25.76 -10.22 8.87
C LYS A 357 25.56 -11.30 7.80
N LYS A 358 24.31 -11.59 7.42
CA LYS A 358 24.04 -12.62 6.41
C LYS A 358 24.38 -12.14 5.01
N ILE A 359 24.01 -10.91 4.65
CA ILE A 359 24.28 -10.37 3.31
C ILE A 359 25.76 -10.02 3.10
N SER A 360 26.47 -9.57 4.14
CA SER A 360 27.90 -9.23 4.06
C SER A 360 28.80 -10.45 3.88
N ASN A 361 28.39 -11.61 4.43
CA ASN A 361 29.13 -12.87 4.30
C ASN A 361 28.95 -13.54 2.93
N THR A 362 27.93 -13.13 2.18
CA THR A 362 27.72 -13.58 0.81
C THR A 362 28.39 -12.62 -0.17
N LYS A 363 28.98 -13.13 -1.27
CA LYS A 363 29.71 -12.38 -2.33
C LYS A 363 28.87 -11.34 -3.12
N TYR A 364 27.94 -10.64 -2.47
CA TYR A 364 26.97 -9.74 -3.10
C TYR A 364 27.12 -8.28 -2.60
N SER A 365 28.32 -7.91 -2.12
CA SER A 365 28.70 -6.52 -1.84
C SER A 365 28.97 -5.74 -3.11
#